data_AF-A0A4D4MKD2-F1
#
_entry.id   AF-A0A4D4MKD2-F1
#
_cell.length_a   1.000
_cell.length_b   1.000
_cell.length_c   1.000
_cell.angle_alpha   90.00
_cell.angle_beta   90.00
_cell.angle_gamma   90.00
#
_symmetry.space_group_name_H-M   'P 1'
#
loop_
_entity.id
_entity.type
_entity.pdbx_description
1 polymer ?
#
loop_
_entity_poly.entity_id
_entity_poly.type
_entity_poly.pdbx_seq_one_letter_code
_entity_poly.pdbx_strand_id
1 'polypeptide(L)' 'MTVACGFSGHGFKFVPVVGEIVADLALTGTTAHPIGLFDPRRLAAAPA' A
#
# COMPACT_ATOMS: atom_id res chain seq x y z
N MET A 1 10.64 -5.22 -0.82
CA MET A 1 10.66 -3.79 -0.47
C MET A 1 9.21 -3.33 -0.34
N THR A 2 8.84 -2.78 0.81
CA THR A 2 7.48 -2.28 1.09
C THR A 2 7.54 -0.77 1.20
N VAL A 3 6.64 -0.05 0.52
CA VAL A 3 6.57 1.41 0.53
C VAL A 3 5.15 1.84 0.84
N ALA A 4 5.01 2.80 1.75
CA ALA A 4 3.74 3.45 2.05
C ALA A 4 3.94 4.96 1.90
N CYS A 5 3.51 5.51 0.76
CA CYS A 5 3.67 6.92 0.41
C CYS A 5 2.50 7.40 -0.47
N GLY A 6 2.51 8.67 -0.87
CA GLY A 6 1.48 9.18 -1.80
C GLY A 6 0.09 9.34 -1.18
N PHE A 7 0.00 9.63 0.13
CA PHE A 7 -1.28 9.76 0.85
C PHE A 7 -2.07 11.05 0.56
N SER A 8 -1.58 11.92 -0.33
CA SER A 8 -2.28 13.11 -0.83
C SER A 8 -2.91 14.01 0.24
N GLY A 9 -2.23 14.21 1.38
CA GLY A 9 -2.68 15.08 2.47
C GLY A 9 -3.70 14.47 3.45
N HIS A 10 -4.16 13.24 3.24
CA HIS A 10 -5.26 12.64 4.03
C HIS A 10 -4.90 11.31 4.71
N GLY A 11 -3.61 10.95 4.74
CA GLY A 11 -3.14 9.66 5.26
C GLY A 11 -3.21 9.52 6.78
N PHE A 12 -3.16 10.63 7.53
CA PHE A 12 -2.97 10.59 8.98
C PHE A 12 -4.04 9.75 9.72
N LYS A 13 -5.31 9.90 9.34
CA LYS A 13 -6.41 9.15 9.96
C LYS A 13 -6.35 7.63 9.74
N PHE A 14 -5.56 7.19 8.76
CA PHE A 14 -5.39 5.78 8.41
C PHE A 14 -4.09 5.19 8.94
N VAL A 15 -3.23 5.97 9.60
CA VAL A 15 -1.92 5.50 10.08
C VAL A 15 -2.00 4.21 10.90
N PRO A 16 -2.97 3.99 11.81
CA PRO A 16 -3.07 2.72 12.53
C PRO A 16 -3.21 1.50 11.62
N VAL A 17 -4.18 1.52 10.70
CA VAL A 17 -4.42 0.40 9.77
C VAL A 17 -3.33 0.28 8.70
N VAL A 18 -2.77 1.40 8.23
CA VAL A 18 -1.65 1.38 7.30
C VAL A 18 -0.41 0.78 7.96
N GLY A 19 -0.17 1.04 9.25
CA GLY A 19 0.91 0.45 10.02
C GLY A 19 0.80 -1.08 10.08
N GLU A 20 -0.41 -1.59 10.37
CA GLU A 20 -0.71 -3.02 10.36
C GLU A 20 -0.43 -3.64 8.97
N ILE A 21 -0.98 -3.04 7.90
CA ILE A 21 -0.76 -3.48 6.52
C ILE A 21 0.72 -3.51 6.15
N VAL A 22 1.48 -2.47 6.50
CA VAL A 22 2.90 -2.39 6.17
C VAL A 22 3.70 -3.42 6.95
N ALA A 23 3.37 -3.67 8.22
CA ALA A 23 3.99 -4.71 9.03
C ALA A 23 3.76 -6.09 8.41
N ASP A 24 2.51 -6.41 8.08
CA ASP A 24 2.11 -7.65 7.40
C ASP A 24 2.87 -7.85 6.09
N LEU A 25 2.89 -6.86 5.21
CA LEU A 25 3.58 -6.92 3.92
C LEU A 25 5.10 -7.01 4.07
N ALA A 26 5.69 -6.33 5.06
CA ALA A 26 7.13 -6.37 5.29
C ALA A 26 7.60 -7.72 5.85
N LEU A 27 6.79 -8.36 6.70
CA LEU A 27 7.15 -9.60 7.40
C LEU A 27 6.72 -10.86 6.63
N THR A 28 5.56 -10.84 6.00
CA THR A 28 4.92 -12.03 5.41
C THR A 28 4.67 -11.90 3.90
N GLY A 29 4.75 -10.69 3.35
CA GLY A 29 4.46 -10.43 1.93
C GLY A 29 2.98 -10.39 1.56
N THR A 30 2.06 -10.58 2.52
CA THR A 30 0.61 -10.57 2.29
C THR A 30 -0.11 -9.85 3.43
N THR A 31 -1.34 -9.39 3.21
CA THR A 31 -2.22 -8.84 4.26
C THR A 31 -3.67 -9.22 3.96
N ALA A 32 -4.53 -9.26 4.98
CA ALA A 32 -5.96 -9.52 4.81
C ALA A 32 -6.75 -8.30 4.30
N HIS A 33 -6.18 -7.09 4.41
CA HIS A 33 -6.85 -5.86 3.98
C HIS A 33 -6.92 -5.75 2.46
N PRO A 34 -8.06 -5.32 1.89
CA PRO A 34 -8.23 -5.21 0.44
C PRO A 34 -7.50 -3.99 -0.14
N ILE A 35 -6.19 -4.12 -0.37
CA ILE A 35 -5.32 -3.01 -0.81
C ILE A 35 -5.13 -2.91 -2.33
N GLY A 36 -5.90 -3.66 -3.13
CA GLY A 36 -5.70 -3.74 -4.59
C GLY A 36 -5.78 -2.39 -5.32
N LEU A 37 -6.57 -1.45 -4.81
CA LEU A 37 -6.64 -0.09 -5.35
C LEU A 37 -5.31 0.67 -5.24
N PHE A 38 -4.42 0.29 -4.32
CA PHE A 38 -3.13 0.94 -4.04
C PHE A 38 -1.94 0.21 -4.67
N ASP A 39 -2.17 -0.73 -5.60
CA ASP A 39 -1.07 -1.42 -6.29
C ASP A 39 -0.15 -0.39 -6.98
N PRO A 40 1.16 -0.39 -6.69
CA PRO A 40 2.10 0.58 -7.24
C PRO A 40 2.21 0.49 -8.78
N ARG A 41 1.80 -0.62 -9.38
CA ARG A 41 1.83 -0.85 -10.83
C ARG A 41 0.53 -0.43 -11.52
N ARG A 42 -0.48 0.07 -10.80
CA ARG A 42 -1.78 0.47 -11.41
C ARG A 42 -1.65 1.57 -12.47
N LEU A 43 -0.54 2.31 -12.45
CA LEU A 43 -0.22 3.37 -13.43
C LEU A 43 0.86 2.95 -14.43
N ALA A 44 1.26 1.67 -14.45
CA ALA A 44 2.22 1.19 -15.42
C ALA A 44 1.64 1.36 -16.84
N ALA A 45 2.45 1.92 -17.74
CA ALA A 45 2.08 2.04 -19.15
C ALA A 45 1.93 0.63 -19.76
N ALA A 46 0.99 0.47 -20.69
CA ALA A 46 0.90 -0.74 -21.49
C ALA A 46 2.23 -0.94 -22.26
N PRO A 47 2.74 -2.17 -22.37
CA PRO A 47 3.91 -2.42 -23.20
C PRO A 47 3.64 -1.97 -24.63
N ALA A 48 4.66 -1.35 -25.24
CA ALA A 48 4.63 -0.86 -26.62
C ALA A 48 4.50 -2.00 -27.64
#